data_AF-A0A7V7WIF2-F1
#
_entry.id   AF-A0A7V7WIF2-F1
#
_cell.length_a   1.000
_cell.length_b   1.000
_cell.length_c   1.000
_cell.angle_alpha   90.00
_cell.angle_beta   90.00
_cell.angle_gamma   90.00
#
_symmetry.space_group_name_H-M   'P 1'
#
loop_
_entity.id
_entity.type
_entity.pdbx_description
1 polymer ?
#
loop_
_entity_poly.entity_id
_entity_poly.type
_entity_poly.pdbx_seq_one_letter_code
_entity_poly.pdbx_strand_id
1 'polypeptide(L)'
;MKISASAILEDIKLPDYKGRHVFTAKLRLWIFIVFWAIGSIYFKGMWRSAPWIPLVIALAFLLTGICYRNILRNRALMVSFVLELAADLVSMTLIVYITGGTQSNYFTLYLMYCVAAGMFYNYQVAIVAAILSIFFYGSLVLSMELGWLKPFVYSGEHASWFGNQTVIRYANLLMLLLFLPIVVYAVKISNFFSRLKQRALEERNKQLVALNRISSTIRRMTSPMEVIQQVLAGVVEGLGYDVCLLVMPNRATGLIEFFIPHQNPLVDQIEARLGFQLGDMKLTPGHPNSIFTAIRRNRLVFRQELSELVKGVDPHWSKELADRVQEEMGFKKFVIMPLVAERRVIGALIGISRTEFVDETRIGVLENFSNQAALAIESAQLFEEIKNKNVELERANKIKSEFLAIMSHELRTPLTAIIGFSELLMEEVMGELNAEQKDSLREVINNGEHLLHLINSILDLAKVENAVD
;
A
#
# COMPACT_ATOMS: atom_id res chain seq x y z
N MET A 1 -19.58 -6.24 18.64
CA MET A 1 -18.19 -6.29 18.10
C MET A 1 -17.86 -7.74 17.76
N LYS A 2 -18.22 -8.23 16.56
CA LYS A 2 -17.91 -9.59 16.12
C LYS A 2 -16.46 -9.60 15.64
N ILE A 3 -15.54 -9.99 16.52
CA ILE A 3 -14.16 -10.25 16.12
C ILE A 3 -14.21 -11.54 15.30
N SER A 4 -14.22 -11.39 13.96
CA SER A 4 -14.08 -12.54 13.07
C SER A 4 -12.74 -13.21 13.36
N ALA A 5 -12.72 -14.54 13.45
CA ALA A 5 -11.48 -15.30 13.56
C ALA A 5 -10.49 -14.94 12.44
N SER A 6 -10.98 -14.49 11.27
CA SER A 6 -10.16 -13.99 10.16
C SER A 6 -9.45 -12.65 10.44
N ALA A 7 -10.02 -11.77 11.27
CA ALA A 7 -9.44 -10.47 11.59
C ALA A 7 -8.30 -10.58 12.61
N ILE A 8 -8.37 -11.55 13.52
CA ILE A 8 -7.24 -11.93 14.39
C ILE A 8 -6.08 -12.49 13.54
N LEU A 9 -6.39 -13.12 12.40
CA LEU A 9 -5.43 -13.79 11.53
C LEU A 9 -4.68 -12.84 10.57
N GLU A 10 -5.29 -11.74 10.13
CA GLU A 10 -4.60 -10.77 9.26
C GLU A 10 -3.49 -9.99 9.96
N ASP A 11 -3.61 -9.79 11.27
CA ASP A 11 -2.59 -9.13 12.11
C ASP A 11 -1.37 -10.03 12.38
N ILE A 12 -1.41 -11.30 11.92
CA ILE A 12 -0.36 -12.32 12.03
C ILE A 12 0.21 -12.63 10.63
N LYS A 13 0.68 -11.62 9.90
CA LYS A 13 1.55 -11.83 8.73
C LYS A 13 3.03 -11.85 9.15
N LEU A 14 3.92 -12.62 8.55
CA LEU A 14 4.13 -14.08 8.62
C LEU A 14 5.63 -14.49 8.47
N PRO A 15 6.65 -13.60 8.61
CA PRO A 15 8.02 -14.04 8.94
C PRO A 15 8.24 -14.25 10.45
N ASP A 16 7.83 -13.27 11.27
CA ASP A 16 8.15 -13.22 12.71
C ASP A 16 7.41 -14.27 13.54
N TYR A 17 6.19 -14.65 13.13
CA TYR A 17 5.42 -15.71 13.79
C TYR A 17 6.08 -17.07 13.59
N LYS A 18 6.55 -17.36 12.37
CA LYS A 18 7.30 -18.58 12.04
C LYS A 18 8.62 -18.62 12.81
N GLY A 19 9.34 -17.49 12.90
CA GLY A 19 10.56 -17.38 13.69
C GLY A 19 10.35 -17.71 15.18
N ARG A 20 9.30 -17.15 15.79
CA ARG A 20 8.91 -17.44 17.19
C ARG A 20 8.54 -18.91 17.40
N HIS A 21 7.80 -19.51 16.47
CA HIS A 21 7.41 -20.91 16.53
C HIS A 21 8.59 -21.87 16.35
N VAL A 22 9.48 -21.62 15.38
CA VAL A 22 10.70 -22.43 15.18
C VAL A 22 11.57 -22.40 16.45
N PHE A 23 11.68 -21.22 17.07
CA PHE A 23 12.45 -21.05 18.29
C PHE A 23 11.85 -21.81 19.47
N THR A 24 10.55 -21.62 19.74
CA THR A 24 9.83 -22.33 20.81
C THR A 24 9.87 -23.84 20.62
N ALA A 25 9.74 -24.32 19.38
CA ALA A 25 9.88 -25.73 19.03
C ALA A 25 11.26 -26.30 19.39
N LYS A 26 12.35 -25.59 19.06
CA LYS A 26 13.72 -26.01 19.41
C LYS A 26 13.92 -26.09 20.92
N LEU A 27 13.45 -25.08 21.65
CA LEU A 27 13.52 -25.06 23.11
C LEU A 27 12.74 -26.22 23.73
N ARG A 28 11.53 -26.49 23.21
CA ARG A 28 10.68 -27.58 23.70
C ARG A 28 11.26 -28.95 23.42
N LEU A 29 11.90 -29.15 22.25
CA LEU A 29 12.61 -30.38 21.93
C LEU A 29 13.75 -30.66 22.92
N TRP A 30 14.52 -29.62 23.27
CA TRP A 30 15.57 -29.73 24.29
C TRP A 30 15.00 -30.09 25.67
N ILE A 31 13.95 -29.39 26.10
CA ILE A 31 13.26 -29.68 27.36
C ILE A 31 12.74 -31.12 27.37
N PHE A 32 12.15 -31.59 26.26
CA PHE A 32 11.67 -32.96 26.13
C PHE A 32 12.77 -34.00 26.25
N ILE A 33 13.88 -33.83 25.52
CA ILE A 33 15.00 -34.77 25.56
C ILE A 33 15.57 -34.86 26.98
N VAL A 34 15.75 -33.72 27.64
CA VAL A 34 16.24 -33.66 29.03
C VAL A 34 15.23 -34.31 29.98
N PHE A 35 13.95 -33.97 29.88
CA PHE A 35 12.90 -34.52 30.74
C PHE A 35 12.71 -36.03 30.53
N TRP A 36 12.78 -36.51 29.30
CA TRP A 36 12.67 -37.93 28.96
C TRP A 36 13.90 -38.72 29.40
N ALA A 37 15.10 -38.16 29.31
CA ALA A 37 16.32 -38.75 29.84
C ALA A 37 16.26 -38.88 31.37
N ILE A 38 15.87 -37.81 32.07
CA ILE A 38 15.66 -37.83 33.53
C ILE A 38 14.56 -38.85 33.88
N GLY A 39 13.44 -38.82 33.17
CA GLY A 39 12.30 -39.68 33.46
C GLY A 39 12.59 -41.16 33.22
N SER A 40 13.40 -41.51 32.22
CA SER A 40 13.81 -42.90 31.98
C SER A 40 14.73 -43.43 33.09
N ILE A 41 15.51 -42.56 33.73
CA ILE A 41 16.42 -42.93 34.82
C ILE A 41 15.66 -43.04 36.15
N TYR A 42 14.80 -42.06 36.47
CA TYR A 42 14.13 -41.96 37.78
C TYR A 42 12.80 -42.72 37.87
N PHE A 43 12.08 -42.95 36.76
CA PHE A 43 10.72 -43.52 36.79
C PHE A 43 10.62 -44.99 36.39
N LYS A 44 11.71 -45.77 36.52
CA LYS A 44 11.69 -47.23 36.27
C LYS A 44 10.59 -47.96 37.06
N GLY A 45 10.18 -47.44 38.23
CA GLY A 45 9.03 -47.93 39.00
C GLY A 45 7.65 -47.51 38.46
N MET A 46 7.52 -46.33 37.85
CA MET A 46 6.25 -45.87 37.26
C MET A 46 5.82 -46.74 36.08
N TRP A 47 6.78 -47.21 35.28
CA TRP A 47 6.54 -48.16 34.18
C TRP A 47 5.89 -49.47 34.65
N ARG A 48 6.14 -49.88 35.90
CA ARG A 48 5.55 -51.10 36.47
C ARG A 48 4.15 -50.85 37.03
N SER A 49 3.92 -49.71 37.69
CA SER A 49 2.65 -49.43 38.37
C SER A 49 1.59 -48.79 37.47
N ALA A 50 1.99 -47.96 36.51
CA ALA A 50 1.08 -47.22 35.64
C ALA A 50 1.74 -46.90 34.28
N PRO A 51 1.90 -47.89 33.39
CA PRO A 51 2.56 -47.72 32.09
C PRO A 51 1.82 -46.76 31.14
N TRP A 52 0.53 -46.51 31.38
CA TRP A 52 -0.28 -45.58 30.59
C TRP A 52 0.18 -44.12 30.74
N ILE A 53 0.75 -43.74 31.89
CA ILE A 53 1.23 -42.38 32.18
C ILE A 53 2.37 -41.97 31.24
N PRO A 54 3.51 -42.68 31.17
CA PRO A 54 4.59 -42.33 30.24
C PRO A 54 4.16 -42.46 28.77
N LEU A 55 3.21 -43.33 28.45
CA LEU A 55 2.65 -43.48 27.10
C LEU A 55 1.86 -42.23 26.67
N VAL A 56 1.03 -41.67 27.56
CA VAL A 56 0.30 -40.41 27.30
C VAL A 56 1.27 -39.24 27.10
N ILE A 57 2.34 -39.15 27.90
CA ILE A 57 3.39 -38.12 27.71
C ILE A 57 4.03 -38.29 26.33
N ALA A 58 4.48 -39.49 25.98
CA ALA A 58 5.11 -39.76 24.70
C ALA A 58 4.18 -39.41 23.51
N LEU A 59 2.89 -39.74 23.61
CA LEU A 59 1.89 -39.41 22.60
C LEU A 59 1.68 -37.89 22.47
N ALA A 60 1.61 -37.16 23.59
CA ALA A 60 1.49 -35.70 23.59
C ALA A 60 2.70 -35.04 22.90
N PHE A 61 3.91 -35.50 23.18
CA PHE A 61 5.11 -34.99 22.51
C PHE A 61 5.17 -35.34 21.01
N LEU A 62 4.71 -36.53 20.64
CA LEU A 62 4.60 -36.93 19.23
C LEU A 62 3.59 -36.06 18.48
N LEU A 63 2.43 -35.79 19.10
CA LEU A 63 1.41 -34.88 18.57
C LEU A 63 1.98 -33.47 18.38
N THR A 64 2.70 -32.95 19.37
CA THR A 64 3.41 -31.66 19.29
C THR A 64 4.40 -31.64 18.12
N GLY A 65 5.16 -32.72 17.91
CA GLY A 65 6.07 -32.86 16.76
C GLY A 65 5.35 -32.82 15.39
N ILE A 66 4.19 -33.48 15.28
CA ILE A 66 3.34 -33.43 14.07
C ILE A 66 2.81 -32.02 13.84
N CYS A 67 2.35 -31.35 14.90
CA CYS A 67 1.86 -29.97 14.83
C CYS A 67 2.96 -29.02 14.33
N TYR A 68 4.19 -29.15 14.83
CA TYR A 68 5.33 -28.35 14.36
C TYR A 68 5.65 -28.57 12.88
N ARG A 69 5.62 -29.81 12.41
CA ARG A 69 5.83 -30.11 10.98
C ARG A 69 4.80 -29.42 10.10
N ASN A 70 3.54 -29.40 10.53
CA ASN A 70 2.45 -28.74 9.82
C ASN A 70 2.59 -27.22 9.81
N ILE A 71 2.95 -26.62 10.95
CA ILE A 71 3.22 -25.18 11.09
C ILE A 71 4.38 -24.76 10.17
N LEU A 72 5.48 -25.52 10.13
CA LEU A 72 6.63 -25.22 9.27
C LEU A 72 6.32 -25.28 7.77
N ARG A 73 5.39 -26.16 7.38
CA ARG A 73 4.90 -26.32 6.00
C ARG A 73 3.71 -25.41 5.66
N ASN A 74 3.33 -24.49 6.56
CA ASN A 74 2.20 -23.59 6.39
C ASN A 74 0.85 -24.31 6.12
N ARG A 75 0.66 -25.52 6.69
CA ARG A 75 -0.57 -26.30 6.54
C ARG A 75 -1.35 -26.33 7.84
N ALA A 76 -2.67 -26.08 7.78
CA ALA A 76 -3.59 -26.19 8.92
C ALA A 76 -3.06 -25.56 10.23
N LEU A 77 -2.57 -24.32 10.13
CA LEU A 77 -1.83 -23.62 11.18
C LEU A 77 -2.64 -23.51 12.49
N MET A 78 -3.92 -23.12 12.38
CA MET A 78 -4.81 -22.96 13.55
C MET A 78 -5.07 -24.27 14.27
N VAL A 79 -5.38 -25.33 13.52
CA VAL A 79 -5.65 -26.66 14.10
C VAL A 79 -4.40 -27.20 14.78
N SER A 80 -3.25 -27.07 14.12
CA SER A 80 -1.97 -27.51 14.68
C SER A 80 -1.60 -26.74 15.95
N PHE A 81 -1.87 -25.43 15.99
CA PHE A 81 -1.63 -24.60 17.17
C PHE A 81 -2.52 -24.97 18.36
N VAL A 82 -3.82 -25.19 18.14
CA VAL A 82 -4.74 -25.58 19.21
C VAL A 82 -4.42 -26.98 19.74
N LEU A 83 -4.10 -27.93 18.84
CA LEU A 83 -3.68 -29.27 19.23
C LEU A 83 -2.36 -29.25 20.02
N GLU A 84 -1.43 -28.37 19.64
CA GLU A 84 -0.19 -28.15 20.38
C GLU A 84 -0.46 -27.64 21.81
N LEU A 85 -1.31 -26.61 21.96
CA LEU A 85 -1.70 -26.11 23.29
C LEU A 85 -2.35 -27.22 24.13
N ALA A 86 -3.23 -28.02 23.52
CA ALA A 86 -3.88 -29.13 24.22
C ALA A 86 -2.88 -30.20 24.66
N ALA A 87 -1.91 -30.56 23.82
CA ALA A 87 -0.87 -31.54 24.16
C ALA A 87 0.01 -31.09 25.34
N ASP A 88 0.37 -29.80 25.39
CA ASP A 88 1.12 -29.22 26.49
C ASP A 88 0.31 -29.26 27.80
N LEU A 89 -0.97 -28.88 27.74
CA LEU A 89 -1.84 -28.87 28.91
C LEU A 89 -2.08 -30.29 29.44
N VAL A 90 -2.33 -31.28 28.57
CA VAL A 90 -2.41 -32.70 28.97
C VAL A 90 -1.15 -33.13 29.72
N SER A 91 0.02 -32.74 29.23
CA SER A 91 1.31 -33.08 29.86
C SER A 91 1.43 -32.43 31.25
N MET A 92 1.03 -31.17 31.40
CA MET A 92 1.01 -30.48 32.70
C MET A 92 -0.01 -31.09 33.66
N THR A 93 -1.21 -31.42 33.19
CA THR A 93 -2.25 -32.09 33.98
C THR A 93 -1.74 -33.41 34.56
N LEU A 94 -1.01 -34.17 33.76
CA LEU A 94 -0.47 -35.45 34.18
C LEU A 94 0.65 -35.30 35.21
N ILE A 95 1.50 -34.28 35.08
CA ILE A 95 2.51 -33.93 36.11
C ILE A 95 1.82 -33.60 37.43
N VAL A 96 0.77 -32.77 37.41
CA VAL A 96 -0.02 -32.42 38.59
C VAL A 96 -0.67 -33.67 39.21
N TYR A 97 -1.22 -34.56 38.39
CA TYR A 97 -1.81 -35.82 38.84
C TYR A 97 -0.79 -36.73 39.56
N ILE A 98 0.40 -36.95 38.99
CA ILE A 98 1.43 -37.83 39.58
C ILE A 98 2.00 -37.24 40.89
N THR A 99 2.02 -35.92 41.01
CA THR A 99 2.63 -35.21 42.15
C THR A 99 1.66 -34.95 43.32
N GLY A 100 0.49 -35.60 43.33
CA GLY A 100 -0.48 -35.50 44.42
C GLY A 100 -1.85 -34.96 44.01
N GLY A 101 -2.12 -34.82 42.71
CA GLY A 101 -3.42 -34.41 42.17
C GLY A 101 -3.87 -33.07 42.72
N THR A 102 -5.00 -33.05 43.44
CA THR A 102 -5.59 -31.84 44.03
C THR A 102 -4.75 -31.21 45.14
N GLN A 103 -3.80 -31.95 45.73
CA GLN A 103 -2.86 -31.43 46.73
C GLN A 103 -1.50 -31.05 46.16
N SER A 104 -1.35 -31.12 44.83
CA SER A 104 -0.09 -30.80 44.17
C SER A 104 0.19 -29.29 44.18
N ASN A 105 1.38 -28.91 44.65
CA ASN A 105 1.86 -27.52 44.59
C ASN A 105 2.23 -27.07 43.17
N TYR A 106 2.19 -27.98 42.19
CA TYR A 106 2.57 -27.73 40.80
C TYR A 106 1.46 -27.14 39.93
N PHE A 107 0.28 -26.79 40.50
CA PHE A 107 -0.77 -26.09 39.75
C PHE A 107 -0.29 -24.76 39.14
N THR A 108 0.73 -24.15 39.74
CA THR A 108 1.39 -22.92 39.27
C THR A 108 1.95 -23.03 37.84
N LEU A 109 2.20 -24.26 37.34
CA LEU A 109 2.61 -24.51 35.97
C LEU A 109 1.58 -24.00 34.94
N TYR A 110 0.28 -24.09 35.24
CA TYR A 110 -0.77 -23.56 34.36
C TYR A 110 -0.74 -22.04 34.26
N LEU A 111 -0.56 -21.35 35.39
CA LEU A 111 -0.45 -19.88 35.42
C LEU A 111 0.78 -19.41 34.63
N MET A 112 1.91 -20.08 34.87
CA MET A 112 3.15 -19.86 34.14
C MET A 112 2.99 -20.08 32.64
N TYR A 113 2.27 -21.13 32.23
CA TYR A 113 2.00 -21.40 30.83
C TYR A 113 1.21 -20.27 30.16
N CYS A 114 0.19 -19.74 30.85
CA CYS A 114 -0.59 -18.60 30.37
C CYS A 114 0.26 -17.33 30.22
N VAL A 115 1.14 -17.05 31.19
CA VAL A 115 2.07 -15.92 31.14
C VAL A 115 3.08 -16.08 30.02
N ALA A 116 3.65 -17.28 29.85
CA ALA A 116 4.55 -17.58 28.74
C ALA A 116 3.84 -17.43 27.38
N ALA A 117 2.62 -17.96 27.24
CA ALA A 117 1.81 -17.83 26.05
C ALA A 117 1.56 -16.36 25.68
N GLY A 118 1.30 -15.50 26.66
CA GLY A 118 1.17 -14.05 26.48
C GLY A 118 2.45 -13.35 26.05
N MET A 119 3.58 -13.69 26.68
CA MET A 119 4.88 -13.08 26.38
C MET A 119 5.42 -13.44 24.99
N PHE A 120 5.27 -14.71 24.59
CA PHE A 120 5.81 -15.20 23.32
C PHE A 120 4.89 -14.89 22.13
N TYR A 121 3.58 -14.96 22.33
CA TYR A 121 2.61 -14.79 21.24
C TYR A 121 1.89 -13.44 21.33
N ASN A 122 0.71 -13.43 21.97
CA ASN A 122 -0.10 -12.24 22.24
C ASN A 122 -1.11 -12.51 23.36
N TYR A 123 -1.84 -11.48 23.78
CA TYR A 123 -2.85 -11.60 24.85
C TYR A 123 -4.01 -12.55 24.48
N GLN A 124 -4.37 -12.66 23.19
CA GLN A 124 -5.46 -13.51 22.74
C GLN A 124 -5.13 -14.99 22.92
N VAL A 125 -3.89 -15.37 22.56
CA VAL A 125 -3.34 -16.70 22.80
C VAL A 125 -3.26 -16.99 24.30
N ALA A 126 -2.89 -16.01 25.13
CA ALA A 126 -2.90 -16.16 26.59
C ALA A 126 -4.31 -16.44 27.14
N ILE A 127 -5.34 -15.77 26.62
CA ILE A 127 -6.74 -16.01 27.01
C ILE A 127 -7.17 -17.43 26.63
N VAL A 128 -6.85 -17.90 25.42
CA VAL A 128 -7.16 -19.27 24.99
C VAL A 128 -6.44 -20.29 25.87
N ALA A 129 -5.15 -20.07 26.15
CA ALA A 129 -4.38 -20.91 27.07
C ALA A 129 -4.98 -20.92 28.49
N ALA A 130 -5.49 -19.78 28.98
CA ALA A 130 -6.14 -19.69 30.29
C ALA A 130 -7.46 -20.46 30.34
N ILE A 131 -8.32 -20.31 29.32
CA ILE A 131 -9.59 -21.05 29.24
C ILE A 131 -9.32 -22.56 29.20
N LEU A 132 -8.38 -22.99 28.35
CA LEU A 132 -8.01 -24.40 28.28
C LEU A 132 -7.37 -24.87 29.60
N SER A 133 -6.54 -24.07 30.25
CA SER A 133 -5.96 -24.41 31.55
C SER A 133 -7.03 -24.64 32.62
N ILE A 134 -8.03 -23.77 32.68
CA ILE A 134 -9.18 -23.93 33.59
C ILE A 134 -9.94 -25.22 33.26
N PHE A 135 -10.18 -25.50 31.99
CA PHE A 135 -10.87 -26.71 31.55
C PHE A 135 -10.11 -27.98 31.93
N PHE A 136 -8.81 -28.06 31.65
CA PHE A 136 -7.99 -29.25 31.93
C PHE A 136 -7.79 -29.47 33.43
N TYR A 137 -7.46 -28.42 34.18
CA TYR A 137 -7.33 -28.53 35.64
C TYR A 137 -8.67 -28.84 36.31
N GLY A 138 -9.75 -28.15 35.92
CA GLY A 138 -11.09 -28.40 36.42
C GLY A 138 -11.57 -29.82 36.12
N SER A 139 -11.30 -30.33 34.92
CA SER A 139 -11.61 -31.72 34.55
C SER A 139 -10.86 -32.74 35.40
N LEU A 140 -9.59 -32.47 35.73
CA LEU A 140 -8.80 -33.31 36.64
C LEU A 140 -9.42 -33.35 38.04
N VAL A 141 -9.70 -32.17 38.62
CA VAL A 141 -10.31 -32.04 39.95
C VAL A 141 -11.66 -32.78 39.99
N LEU A 142 -12.53 -32.51 39.03
CA LEU A 142 -13.86 -33.13 38.93
C LEU A 142 -13.75 -34.66 38.79
N SER A 143 -12.82 -35.15 37.97
CA SER A 143 -12.61 -36.58 37.78
C SER A 143 -12.11 -37.28 39.05
N MET A 144 -11.35 -36.58 39.90
CA MET A 144 -10.90 -37.12 41.19
C MET A 144 -12.01 -37.08 42.24
N GLU A 145 -12.80 -36.01 42.30
CA GLU A 145 -13.95 -35.89 43.22
C GLU A 145 -15.07 -36.90 42.91
N LEU A 146 -15.36 -37.13 41.63
CA LEU A 146 -16.32 -38.15 41.17
C LEU A 146 -15.78 -39.58 41.29
N GLY A 147 -14.52 -39.75 41.70
CA GLY A 147 -13.88 -41.06 41.89
C GLY A 147 -13.52 -41.79 40.59
N TRP A 148 -13.59 -41.13 39.43
CA TRP A 148 -13.18 -41.69 38.14
C TRP A 148 -11.66 -41.88 38.06
N LEU A 149 -10.89 -40.99 38.73
CA LEU A 149 -9.45 -41.09 38.88
C LEU A 149 -9.08 -41.21 40.35
N LYS A 150 -8.38 -42.30 40.71
CA LYS A 150 -7.88 -42.49 42.08
C LYS A 150 -6.61 -41.64 42.28
N PRO A 151 -6.37 -41.07 43.48
CA PRO A 151 -5.09 -40.42 43.79
C PRO A 151 -3.92 -41.37 43.52
N PHE A 152 -2.97 -40.94 42.70
CA PHE A 152 -1.80 -41.74 42.40
C PHE A 152 -0.87 -41.77 43.62
N VAL A 153 -0.92 -42.87 44.39
CA VAL A 153 0.01 -43.11 45.50
C VAL A 153 1.14 -44.00 44.99
N TYR A 154 2.31 -43.39 44.72
CA TYR A 154 3.49 -44.15 44.32
C TYR A 154 3.97 -45.02 45.49
N SER A 155 3.93 -46.34 45.35
CA SER A 155 4.30 -47.31 46.41
C SER A 155 5.65 -48.01 46.14
N GLY A 156 6.63 -47.32 45.55
CA GLY A 156 7.99 -47.84 45.34
C GLY A 156 8.93 -47.55 46.52
N GLU A 157 10.19 -48.04 46.48
CA GLU A 157 11.22 -47.74 47.51
C GLU A 157 11.49 -46.23 47.73
N HIS A 158 11.00 -45.36 46.84
CA HIS A 158 11.07 -43.90 46.95
C HIS A 158 9.70 -43.23 47.18
N ALA A 159 8.68 -43.99 47.56
CA ALA A 159 7.36 -43.49 47.97
C ALA A 159 7.45 -42.41 49.07
N SER A 160 8.45 -42.52 49.94
CA SER A 160 8.72 -41.58 51.03
C SER A 160 9.12 -40.18 50.57
N TRP A 161 9.56 -40.00 49.31
CA TRP A 161 10.01 -38.69 48.81
C TRP A 161 8.84 -37.74 48.54
N PHE A 162 7.74 -38.25 47.98
CA PHE A 162 6.56 -37.44 47.65
C PHE A 162 5.70 -37.11 48.88
N GLY A 163 5.82 -37.88 49.96
CA GLY A 163 5.16 -37.59 51.24
C GLY A 163 6.00 -36.77 52.23
N ASN A 164 7.31 -36.59 51.99
CA ASN A 164 8.20 -35.88 52.90
C ASN A 164 8.23 -34.38 52.61
N GLN A 165 7.67 -33.58 53.54
CA GLN A 165 7.61 -32.11 53.40
C GLN A 165 8.98 -31.46 53.18
N THR A 166 10.07 -32.03 53.69
CA THR A 166 11.42 -31.51 53.50
C THR A 166 11.88 -31.65 52.05
N VAL A 167 11.59 -32.79 51.42
CA VAL A 167 11.90 -33.04 49.99
C VAL A 167 11.05 -32.11 49.10
N ILE A 168 9.78 -31.91 49.44
CA ILE A 168 8.90 -30.98 48.73
C ILE A 168 9.44 -29.53 48.79
N ARG A 169 9.96 -29.09 49.95
CA ARG A 169 10.56 -27.75 50.08
C ARG A 169 11.81 -27.57 49.21
N TYR A 170 12.71 -28.56 49.18
CA TYR A 170 13.89 -28.50 48.31
C TYR A 170 13.54 -28.62 46.83
N ALA A 171 12.53 -29.42 46.47
CA ALA A 171 12.02 -29.51 45.11
C ALA A 171 11.40 -28.18 44.63
N ASN A 172 10.64 -27.50 45.50
CA ASN A 172 10.09 -26.17 45.21
C ASN A 172 11.20 -25.12 45.04
N LEU A 173 12.25 -25.17 45.88
CA LEU A 173 13.42 -24.28 45.76
C LEU A 173 14.18 -24.52 44.45
N LEU A 174 14.42 -25.79 44.10
CA LEU A 174 15.06 -26.18 42.84
C LEU A 174 14.24 -25.72 41.63
N MET A 175 12.92 -25.91 41.67
CA MET A 175 12.01 -25.42 40.63
C MET A 175 12.08 -23.91 40.48
N LEU A 176 12.11 -23.17 41.59
CA LEU A 176 12.25 -21.72 41.55
C LEU A 176 13.60 -21.29 40.95
N LEU A 177 14.70 -21.96 41.33
CA LEU A 177 16.04 -21.71 40.79
C LEU A 177 16.16 -22.02 39.28
N LEU A 178 15.50 -23.08 38.81
CA LEU A 178 15.46 -23.43 37.39
C LEU A 178 14.53 -22.51 36.60
N PHE A 179 13.46 -22.01 37.24
CA PHE A 179 12.43 -21.22 36.60
C PHE A 179 12.81 -19.75 36.43
N LEU A 180 13.52 -19.16 37.41
CA LEU A 180 13.90 -17.75 37.38
C LEU A 180 14.72 -17.37 36.11
N PRO A 181 15.72 -18.15 35.68
CA PRO A 181 16.41 -17.92 34.40
C PRO A 181 15.49 -18.02 33.18
N ILE A 182 14.54 -18.96 33.19
CA ILE A 182 13.58 -19.18 32.09
C ILE A 182 12.67 -17.95 31.95
N VAL A 183 12.16 -17.41 33.05
CA VAL A 183 11.32 -16.20 33.04
C VAL A 183 12.11 -14.99 32.55
N VAL A 184 13.31 -14.75 33.10
CA VAL A 184 14.16 -13.62 32.69
C VAL A 184 14.49 -13.70 31.20
N TYR A 185 14.82 -14.90 30.71
CA TYR A 185 15.11 -15.13 29.32
C TYR A 185 13.87 -14.94 28.42
N ALA A 186 12.70 -15.41 28.86
CA ALA A 186 11.43 -15.21 28.16
C ALA A 186 11.02 -13.73 28.06
N VAL A 187 11.26 -12.93 29.10
CA VAL A 187 11.04 -11.48 29.06
C VAL A 187 12.03 -10.81 28.08
N LYS A 188 13.32 -11.17 28.14
CA LYS A 188 14.35 -10.63 27.22
C LYS A 188 13.99 -10.89 25.77
N ILE A 189 13.49 -12.08 25.46
CA ILE A 189 13.17 -12.47 24.09
C ILE A 189 11.85 -11.86 23.60
N SER A 190 10.85 -11.73 24.47
CA SER A 190 9.63 -10.96 24.19
C SER A 190 9.96 -9.51 23.83
N ASN A 191 10.86 -8.87 24.59
CA ASN A 191 11.38 -7.54 24.26
C ASN A 191 12.14 -7.49 22.92
N PHE A 192 12.92 -8.51 22.58
CA PHE A 192 13.60 -8.60 21.29
C PHE A 192 12.62 -8.63 20.11
N PHE A 193 11.62 -9.49 20.16
CA PHE A 193 10.59 -9.57 19.11
C PHE A 193 9.73 -8.30 19.05
N SER A 194 9.44 -7.68 20.19
CA SER A 194 8.71 -6.42 20.24
C SER A 194 9.49 -5.29 19.56
N ARG A 195 10.81 -5.20 19.79
CA ARG A 195 11.69 -4.24 19.11
C ARG A 195 11.79 -4.49 17.61
N LEU A 196 11.88 -5.75 17.19
CA LEU A 196 11.86 -6.09 15.76
C LEU A 196 10.56 -5.64 15.09
N LYS A 197 9.40 -5.94 15.70
CA LYS A 197 8.10 -5.48 15.22
C LYS A 197 8.03 -3.96 15.12
N GLN A 198 8.53 -3.26 16.14
CA GLN A 198 8.54 -1.80 16.16
C GLN A 198 9.40 -1.20 15.04
N ARG A 199 10.61 -1.75 14.81
CA ARG A 199 11.48 -1.32 13.71
C ARG A 199 10.84 -1.56 12.34
N ALA A 200 10.23 -2.72 12.12
CA ALA A 200 9.54 -3.03 10.88
C ALA A 200 8.35 -2.08 10.65
N LEU A 201 7.61 -1.72 11.70
CA LEU A 201 6.53 -0.74 11.63
C LEU A 201 7.07 0.66 11.33
N GLU A 202 8.17 1.08 11.98
CA GLU A 202 8.80 2.38 11.77
C GLU A 202 9.32 2.53 10.34
N GLU A 203 9.97 1.51 9.77
CA GLU A 203 10.40 1.52 8.37
C GLU A 203 9.21 1.63 7.42
N ARG A 204 8.15 0.85 7.65
CA ARG A 204 6.93 0.91 6.84
C ARG A 204 6.24 2.27 6.96
N ASN A 205 6.23 2.86 8.15
CA ASN A 205 5.64 4.18 8.38
C ASN A 205 6.48 5.29 7.71
N LYS A 206 7.81 5.21 7.79
CA LYS A 206 8.72 6.12 7.06
C LYS A 206 8.46 6.08 5.55
N GLN A 207 8.29 4.89 4.98
CA GLN A 207 7.94 4.74 3.57
C GLN A 207 6.58 5.39 3.24
N LEU A 208 5.55 5.15 4.05
CA LEU A 208 4.24 5.76 3.85
C LEU A 208 4.27 7.29 3.98
N VAL A 209 5.03 7.82 4.94
CA VAL A 209 5.22 9.26 5.11
C VAL A 209 5.97 9.88 3.93
N ALA A 210 7.02 9.22 3.42
CA ALA A 210 7.74 9.67 2.23
C ALA A 210 6.80 9.73 1.01
N LEU A 211 6.02 8.68 0.79
CA LEU A 211 5.02 8.61 -0.28
C LEU A 211 3.94 9.69 -0.14
N ASN A 212 3.41 9.89 1.06
CA ASN A 212 2.41 10.93 1.31
C ASN A 212 2.98 12.34 1.14
N ARG A 213 4.23 12.56 1.51
CA ARG A 213 4.91 13.86 1.33
C ARG A 213 5.07 14.16 -0.16
N ILE A 214 5.55 13.19 -0.94
CA ILE A 214 5.65 13.29 -2.42
C ILE A 214 4.25 13.59 -3.00
N SER A 215 3.22 12.84 -2.61
CA SER A 215 1.83 13.06 -3.05
C SER A 215 1.30 14.46 -2.69
N SER A 216 1.67 15.01 -1.54
CA SER A 216 1.23 16.35 -1.10
C SER A 216 1.95 17.51 -1.81
N THR A 217 3.23 17.33 -2.14
CA THR A 217 4.02 18.31 -2.91
C THR A 217 3.52 18.38 -4.35
N ILE A 218 3.26 17.21 -4.94
CA ILE A 218 2.72 17.07 -6.30
C ILE A 218 1.41 17.86 -6.48
N ARG A 219 0.51 17.85 -5.48
CA ARG A 219 -0.78 18.58 -5.55
C ARG A 219 -0.65 20.11 -5.59
N ARG A 220 0.49 20.68 -5.23
CA ARG A 220 0.68 22.14 -5.16
C ARG A 220 1.30 22.73 -6.42
N MET A 221 1.73 21.89 -7.37
CA MET A 221 2.40 22.31 -8.58
C MET A 221 1.39 22.55 -9.70
N THR A 222 1.54 23.68 -10.38
CA THR A 222 0.65 24.12 -11.46
C THR A 222 1.15 23.74 -12.85
N SER A 223 2.42 23.33 -12.99
CA SER A 223 3.01 22.89 -14.25
C SER A 223 2.98 21.36 -14.39
N PRO A 224 2.38 20.79 -15.45
CA PRO A 224 2.38 19.34 -15.67
C PRO A 224 3.78 18.75 -15.77
N MET A 225 4.74 19.47 -16.37
CA MET A 225 6.11 19.00 -16.50
C MET A 225 6.78 18.88 -15.12
N GLU A 226 6.61 19.86 -14.24
CA GLU A 226 7.16 19.80 -12.88
C GLU A 226 6.57 18.63 -12.09
N VAL A 227 5.26 18.43 -12.20
CA VAL A 227 4.57 17.28 -11.59
C VAL A 227 5.14 15.96 -12.09
N ILE A 228 5.32 15.81 -13.40
CA ILE A 228 5.92 14.61 -14.00
C ILE A 228 7.33 14.37 -13.43
N GLN A 229 8.18 15.39 -13.40
CA GLN A 229 9.55 15.25 -12.89
C GLN A 229 9.59 14.84 -11.42
N GLN A 230 8.70 15.38 -10.59
CA GLN A 230 8.59 14.98 -9.18
C GLN A 230 8.04 13.57 -9.00
N VAL A 231 7.11 13.13 -9.85
CA VAL A 231 6.65 11.74 -9.86
C VAL A 231 7.82 10.81 -10.19
N LEU A 232 8.61 11.12 -11.22
CA LEU A 232 9.76 10.31 -11.62
C LEU A 232 10.82 10.23 -10.50
N ALA A 233 11.18 11.38 -9.91
CA ALA A 233 12.10 11.44 -8.77
C ALA A 233 11.56 10.66 -7.56
N GLY A 234 10.26 10.77 -7.28
CA GLY A 234 9.61 10.05 -6.17
C GLY A 234 9.65 8.53 -6.31
N VAL A 235 9.65 7.99 -7.53
CA VAL A 235 9.83 6.55 -7.77
C VAL A 235 11.29 6.14 -7.52
N VAL A 236 12.25 6.94 -7.97
CA VAL A 236 13.68 6.65 -7.76
C VAL A 236 14.03 6.72 -6.28
N GLU A 237 13.75 7.84 -5.63
CA GLU A 237 14.11 8.09 -4.22
C GLU A 237 13.23 7.32 -3.23
N GLY A 238 11.92 7.27 -3.48
CA GLY A 238 10.93 6.73 -2.53
C GLY A 238 10.70 5.23 -2.65
N LEU A 239 10.78 4.69 -3.87
CA LEU A 239 10.54 3.26 -4.13
C LEU A 239 11.83 2.46 -4.38
N GLY A 240 12.98 3.14 -4.53
CA GLY A 240 14.30 2.51 -4.66
C GLY A 240 14.59 1.94 -6.04
N TYR A 241 13.99 2.51 -7.08
CA TYR A 241 14.35 2.19 -8.47
C TYR A 241 15.58 2.99 -8.90
N ASP A 242 16.37 2.46 -9.82
CA ASP A 242 17.57 3.14 -10.34
C ASP A 242 17.21 4.16 -11.44
N VAL A 243 16.22 3.82 -12.27
CA VAL A 243 15.67 4.71 -13.31
C VAL A 243 14.15 4.58 -13.31
N CYS A 244 13.45 5.68 -13.53
CA CYS A 244 12.01 5.70 -13.74
C CYS A 244 11.70 6.52 -14.99
N LEU A 245 10.88 5.98 -15.90
CA LEU A 245 10.38 6.69 -17.07
C LEU A 245 8.86 6.77 -17.01
N LEU A 246 8.27 7.81 -17.59
CA LEU A 246 6.83 7.93 -17.75
C LEU A 246 6.49 7.83 -19.23
N VAL A 247 5.46 7.05 -19.56
CA VAL A 247 4.91 6.99 -20.91
C VAL A 247 3.47 7.45 -20.91
N MET A 248 3.12 8.34 -21.84
CA MET A 248 1.75 8.85 -21.97
C MET A 248 1.38 8.99 -23.44
N PRO A 249 0.10 8.73 -23.81
CA PRO A 249 -0.39 9.02 -25.15
C PRO A 249 -0.52 10.53 -25.34
N ASN A 250 0.07 11.04 -26.41
CA ASN A 250 -0.16 12.41 -26.86
C ASN A 250 -1.55 12.50 -27.51
N ARG A 251 -2.39 13.43 -27.01
CA ARG A 251 -3.77 13.60 -27.49
C ARG A 251 -3.87 14.09 -28.95
N ALA A 252 -2.88 14.81 -29.45
CA ALA A 252 -2.89 15.39 -30.79
C ALA A 252 -2.37 14.40 -31.86
N THR A 253 -1.31 13.66 -31.54
CA THR A 253 -0.64 12.75 -32.50
C THR A 253 -1.06 11.29 -32.35
N GLY A 254 -1.64 10.93 -31.20
CA GLY A 254 -1.96 9.55 -30.84
C GLY A 254 -0.74 8.67 -30.51
N LEU A 255 0.49 9.19 -30.68
CA LEU A 255 1.72 8.48 -30.33
C LEU A 255 1.93 8.45 -28.82
N ILE A 256 2.57 7.40 -28.31
CA ILE A 256 3.01 7.36 -26.91
C ILE A 256 4.38 8.00 -26.81
N GLU A 257 4.47 9.05 -26.00
CA GLU A 257 5.69 9.81 -25.72
C GLU A 257 6.34 9.36 -24.42
N PHE A 258 7.67 9.48 -24.37
CA PHE A 258 8.48 9.11 -23.22
C PHE A 258 8.97 10.36 -22.49
N PHE A 259 8.69 10.41 -21.19
CA PHE A 259 9.14 11.46 -20.29
C PHE A 259 10.25 10.89 -19.40
N ILE A 260 11.41 11.55 -19.47
CA ILE A 260 12.66 11.10 -18.87
C ILE A 260 12.96 11.97 -17.63
N PRO A 261 13.53 11.40 -16.55
CA PRO A 261 13.87 12.16 -15.36
C PRO A 261 15.06 13.08 -15.63
N HIS A 262 14.99 14.32 -15.15
CA HIS A 262 16.14 15.22 -15.20
C HIS A 262 17.22 14.75 -14.22
N GLN A 263 18.49 14.93 -14.60
CA GLN A 263 19.65 14.71 -13.72
C GLN A 263 19.81 13.28 -13.19
N ASN A 264 19.49 12.26 -14.01
CA ASN A 264 19.78 10.87 -13.66
C ASN A 264 21.06 10.40 -14.38
N PRO A 265 22.17 10.12 -13.65
CA PRO A 265 23.45 9.75 -14.27
C PRO A 265 23.40 8.50 -15.15
N LEU A 266 22.48 7.56 -14.87
CA LEU A 266 22.32 6.35 -15.67
C LEU A 266 21.64 6.66 -17.00
N VAL A 267 20.67 7.58 -17.00
CA VAL A 267 20.04 8.07 -18.24
C VAL A 267 21.08 8.73 -19.13
N ASP A 268 21.89 9.64 -18.57
CA ASP A 268 22.94 10.35 -19.32
C ASP A 268 23.95 9.36 -19.94
N GLN A 269 24.31 8.30 -19.20
CA GLN A 269 25.19 7.25 -19.71
C GLN A 269 24.54 6.44 -20.84
N ILE A 270 23.24 6.14 -20.75
CA ILE A 270 22.50 5.44 -21.79
C ILE A 270 22.41 6.30 -23.05
N GLU A 271 22.04 7.58 -22.93
CA GLU A 271 21.92 8.51 -24.06
C GLU A 271 23.27 8.71 -24.78
N ALA A 272 24.36 8.86 -24.02
CA ALA A 272 25.70 8.96 -24.58
C ALA A 272 26.12 7.72 -25.39
N ARG A 273 25.60 6.54 -25.05
CA ARG A 273 25.87 5.28 -25.76
C ARG A 273 24.99 5.09 -26.99
N LEU A 274 23.73 5.50 -26.89
CA LEU A 274 22.74 5.34 -27.96
C LEU A 274 22.91 6.38 -29.07
N GLY A 275 23.49 7.54 -28.75
CA GLY A 275 23.66 8.64 -29.72
C GLY A 275 22.35 9.37 -30.06
N PHE A 276 21.29 9.16 -29.26
CA PHE A 276 20.02 9.87 -29.33
C PHE A 276 19.45 10.05 -27.92
N GLN A 277 18.55 11.03 -27.74
CA GLN A 277 17.92 11.30 -26.45
C GLN A 277 16.77 10.33 -26.21
N LEU A 278 16.68 9.76 -25.01
CA LEU A 278 15.59 8.84 -24.67
C LEU A 278 14.21 9.54 -24.73
N GLY A 279 14.17 10.86 -24.61
CA GLY A 279 12.95 11.66 -24.77
C GLY A 279 12.41 11.70 -26.21
N ASP A 280 13.26 11.43 -27.21
CA ASP A 280 12.85 11.36 -28.61
C ASP A 280 12.17 10.03 -28.95
N MET A 281 12.18 9.08 -28.01
CA MET A 281 11.53 7.80 -28.20
C MET A 281 10.02 7.97 -28.37
N LYS A 282 9.46 7.23 -29.32
CA LYS A 282 8.02 7.19 -29.59
C LYS A 282 7.56 5.76 -29.76
N LEU A 283 6.35 5.47 -29.30
CA LEU A 283 5.76 4.16 -29.45
C LEU A 283 4.45 4.28 -30.23
N THR A 284 4.39 3.60 -31.38
CA THR A 284 3.23 3.62 -32.26
C THR A 284 2.10 2.73 -31.70
N PRO A 285 0.84 3.22 -31.67
CA PRO A 285 -0.30 2.44 -31.19
C PRO A 285 -0.53 1.13 -31.93
N GLY A 286 -0.77 0.05 -31.17
CA GLY A 286 -1.18 -1.24 -31.73
C GLY A 286 -0.05 -2.26 -31.87
N HIS A 287 1.22 -1.89 -31.70
CA HIS A 287 2.31 -2.85 -31.65
C HIS A 287 2.27 -3.65 -30.33
N PRO A 288 2.32 -5.00 -30.35
CA PRO A 288 2.34 -5.80 -29.13
C PRO A 288 3.66 -5.59 -28.36
N ASN A 289 3.59 -4.75 -27.32
CA ASN A 289 4.66 -4.47 -26.37
C ASN A 289 4.14 -4.66 -24.92
N SER A 290 5.04 -5.00 -24.00
CA SER A 290 4.84 -5.01 -22.55
C SER A 290 4.18 -3.72 -22.02
N ILE A 291 4.56 -2.54 -22.55
CA ILE A 291 3.96 -1.24 -22.20
C ILE A 291 2.46 -1.22 -22.54
N PHE A 292 2.11 -1.58 -23.78
CA PHE A 292 0.72 -1.68 -24.21
C PHE A 292 -0.07 -2.73 -23.44
N THR A 293 0.58 -3.83 -23.07
CA THR A 293 -0.05 -4.90 -22.29
C THR A 293 -0.44 -4.39 -20.90
N ALA A 294 0.43 -3.63 -20.24
CA ALA A 294 0.15 -3.01 -18.95
C ALA A 294 -1.02 -2.00 -19.05
N ILE A 295 -0.98 -1.13 -20.06
CA ILE A 295 -2.01 -0.11 -20.30
C ILE A 295 -3.37 -0.76 -20.60
N ARG A 296 -3.43 -1.72 -21.54
CA ARG A 296 -4.70 -2.35 -21.95
C ARG A 296 -5.29 -3.27 -20.87
N ARG A 297 -4.45 -4.02 -20.16
CA ARG A 297 -4.93 -4.97 -19.14
C ARG A 297 -5.15 -4.32 -17.77
N ASN A 298 -4.71 -3.07 -17.60
CA ASN A 298 -4.73 -2.35 -16.33
C ASN A 298 -4.14 -3.18 -15.18
N ARG A 299 -2.94 -3.73 -15.40
CA ARG A 299 -2.22 -4.53 -14.41
C ARG A 299 -0.73 -4.24 -14.47
N LEU A 300 -0.07 -4.40 -13.33
CA LEU A 300 1.38 -4.39 -13.24
C LEU A 300 1.98 -5.49 -14.12
N VAL A 301 3.02 -5.13 -14.88
CA VAL A 301 3.74 -6.07 -15.73
C VAL A 301 5.20 -6.06 -15.32
N PHE A 302 5.72 -7.25 -15.00
CA PHE A 302 7.12 -7.46 -14.64
C PHE A 302 7.85 -8.12 -15.81
N ARG A 303 9.07 -7.64 -16.09
CA ARG A 303 9.98 -8.20 -17.09
C ARG A 303 11.40 -8.29 -16.56
N GLN A 304 12.16 -9.22 -17.13
CA GLN A 304 13.57 -9.42 -16.83
C GLN A 304 14.47 -8.98 -17.99
N GLU A 305 13.91 -8.86 -19.19
CA GLU A 305 14.63 -8.49 -20.42
C GLU A 305 14.20 -7.09 -20.89
N LEU A 306 15.18 -6.22 -21.16
CA LEU A 306 14.98 -4.88 -21.71
C LEU A 306 14.41 -4.95 -23.12
N SER A 307 14.84 -5.95 -23.92
CA SER A 307 14.38 -6.18 -25.29
C SER A 307 12.86 -6.36 -25.40
N GLU A 308 12.21 -6.91 -24.36
CA GLU A 308 10.75 -7.02 -24.28
C GLU A 308 10.03 -5.69 -24.00
N LEU A 309 10.73 -4.71 -23.43
CA LEU A 309 10.19 -3.39 -23.09
C LEU A 309 10.34 -2.40 -24.25
N VAL A 310 11.45 -2.47 -24.99
CA VAL A 310 11.74 -1.55 -26.10
C VAL A 310 11.18 -2.03 -27.45
N LYS A 311 10.42 -3.13 -27.46
CA LYS A 311 9.87 -3.71 -28.69
C LYS A 311 8.89 -2.74 -29.39
N GLY A 312 9.21 -2.32 -30.60
CA GLY A 312 8.37 -1.38 -31.37
C GLY A 312 8.45 0.06 -30.88
N VAL A 313 9.46 0.40 -30.08
CA VAL A 313 9.86 1.79 -29.79
C VAL A 313 10.74 2.28 -30.94
N ASP A 314 10.46 3.50 -31.41
CA ASP A 314 11.26 4.23 -32.39
C ASP A 314 12.10 5.29 -31.69
N PRO A 315 13.40 5.48 -32.00
CA PRO A 315 14.20 4.74 -32.98
C PRO A 315 14.32 3.25 -32.65
N HIS A 316 14.38 2.38 -33.67
CA HIS A 316 14.33 0.94 -33.49
C HIS A 316 15.46 0.39 -32.62
N TRP A 317 15.10 -0.38 -31.59
CA TRP A 317 16.04 -1.13 -30.75
C TRP A 317 16.21 -2.57 -31.26
N SER A 318 17.43 -2.92 -31.70
CA SER A 318 17.78 -4.31 -31.96
C SER A 318 17.89 -5.09 -30.64
N LYS A 319 17.67 -6.41 -30.67
CA LYS A 319 17.80 -7.25 -29.47
C LYS A 319 19.20 -7.16 -28.89
N GLU A 320 20.23 -7.19 -29.74
CA GLU A 320 21.64 -7.11 -29.36
C GLU A 320 21.99 -5.76 -28.73
N LEU A 321 21.35 -4.67 -29.17
CA LEU A 321 21.52 -3.35 -28.55
C LEU A 321 20.89 -3.33 -27.16
N ALA A 322 19.66 -3.81 -27.03
CA ALA A 322 18.95 -3.86 -25.75
C ALA A 322 19.68 -4.75 -24.73
N ASP A 323 20.15 -5.93 -25.14
CA ASP A 323 20.87 -6.87 -24.28
C ASP A 323 22.22 -6.28 -23.83
N ARG A 324 22.97 -5.63 -24.73
CA ARG A 324 24.21 -4.91 -24.36
C ARG A 324 23.97 -3.80 -23.35
N VAL A 325 22.96 -2.94 -23.59
CA VAL A 325 22.62 -1.85 -22.65
C VAL A 325 22.22 -2.43 -21.29
N GLN A 326 21.46 -3.52 -21.27
CA GLN A 326 21.07 -4.18 -20.04
C GLN A 326 22.27 -4.74 -19.27
N GLU A 327 23.20 -5.41 -19.94
CA GLU A 327 24.41 -5.98 -19.31
C GLU A 327 25.35 -4.88 -18.80
N GLU A 328 25.64 -3.86 -19.60
CA GLU A 328 26.54 -2.76 -19.22
C GLU A 328 26.00 -1.95 -18.04
N MET A 329 24.70 -1.69 -18.01
CA MET A 329 24.06 -0.92 -16.93
C MET A 329 23.71 -1.79 -15.71
N GLY A 330 23.83 -3.12 -15.84
CA GLY A 330 23.53 -4.08 -14.78
C GLY A 330 22.04 -4.16 -14.43
N PHE A 331 21.14 -3.86 -15.36
CA PHE A 331 19.69 -3.91 -15.11
C PHE A 331 19.20 -5.35 -15.01
N LYS A 332 18.34 -5.61 -14.03
CA LYS A 332 17.84 -6.97 -13.72
C LYS A 332 16.32 -7.09 -13.78
N LYS A 333 15.59 -6.03 -13.44
CA LYS A 333 14.12 -6.04 -13.46
C LYS A 333 13.56 -4.74 -14.01
N PHE A 334 12.47 -4.91 -14.76
CA PHE A 334 11.67 -3.84 -15.34
C PHE A 334 10.22 -4.00 -14.86
N VAL A 335 9.63 -2.91 -14.39
CA VAL A 335 8.28 -2.89 -13.84
C VAL A 335 7.48 -1.83 -14.56
N ILE A 336 6.41 -2.23 -15.24
CA ILE A 336 5.48 -1.31 -15.88
C ILE A 336 4.23 -1.20 -15.01
N MET A 337 3.94 0.03 -14.59
CA MET A 337 2.87 0.40 -13.67
C MET A 337 1.86 1.27 -14.41
N PRO A 338 0.64 0.79 -14.71
CA PRO A 338 -0.36 1.61 -15.39
C PRO A 338 -0.77 2.79 -14.50
N LEU A 339 -0.90 3.96 -15.10
CA LEU A 339 -1.42 5.15 -14.44
C LEU A 339 -2.92 5.23 -14.68
N VAL A 340 -3.71 5.02 -13.62
CA VAL A 340 -5.18 5.02 -13.70
C VAL A 340 -5.74 6.22 -12.95
N ALA A 341 -6.48 7.05 -13.67
CA ALA A 341 -7.23 8.16 -13.10
C ALA A 341 -8.68 8.07 -13.57
N GLU A 342 -9.65 8.29 -12.68
CA GLU A 342 -11.11 8.19 -12.99
C GLU A 342 -11.54 6.95 -13.81
N ARG A 343 -10.91 5.79 -13.56
CA ARG A 343 -11.13 4.51 -14.28
C ARG A 343 -10.64 4.48 -15.74
N ARG A 344 -9.90 5.47 -16.20
CA ARG A 344 -9.17 5.46 -17.48
C ARG A 344 -7.67 5.35 -17.25
N VAL A 345 -6.98 4.63 -18.14
CA VAL A 345 -5.52 4.56 -18.12
C VAL A 345 -4.98 5.75 -18.91
N ILE A 346 -4.26 6.64 -18.23
CA ILE A 346 -3.70 7.85 -18.84
C ILE A 346 -2.24 7.66 -19.29
N GLY A 347 -1.61 6.54 -18.93
CA GLY A 347 -0.22 6.25 -19.25
C GLY A 347 0.34 5.08 -18.44
N ALA A 348 1.65 4.98 -18.35
CA ALA A 348 2.32 4.04 -17.46
C ALA A 348 3.67 4.59 -16.94
N LEU A 349 4.03 4.25 -15.71
CA LEU A 349 5.38 4.43 -15.17
C LEU A 349 6.20 3.17 -15.40
N ILE A 350 7.46 3.33 -15.78
CA ILE A 350 8.40 2.25 -16.04
C ILE A 350 9.54 2.38 -15.03
N GLY A 351 9.53 1.54 -14.00
CA GLY A 351 10.62 1.43 -13.04
C GLY A 351 11.66 0.40 -13.49
N ILE A 352 12.94 0.78 -13.44
CA ILE A 352 14.08 -0.08 -13.79
C ILE A 352 14.95 -0.25 -12.55
N SER A 353 15.34 -1.49 -12.23
CA SER A 353 16.20 -1.79 -11.09
C SER A 353 17.34 -2.75 -11.45
N ARG A 354 18.50 -2.48 -10.84
CA ARG A 354 19.69 -3.35 -10.83
C ARG A 354 19.61 -4.44 -9.75
N THR A 355 18.61 -4.39 -8.86
CA THR A 355 18.39 -5.40 -7.82
C THR A 355 17.31 -6.40 -8.23
N GLU A 356 17.49 -7.68 -7.86
CA GLU A 356 16.52 -8.74 -8.20
C GLU A 356 15.22 -8.64 -7.36
N PHE A 357 15.30 -7.94 -6.22
CA PHE A 357 14.25 -7.89 -5.22
C PHE A 357 13.32 -6.69 -5.41
N VAL A 358 12.58 -6.68 -6.52
CA VAL A 358 11.28 -5.99 -6.52
C VAL A 358 10.29 -6.92 -5.82
N ASP A 359 10.08 -6.68 -4.53
CA ASP A 359 9.22 -7.47 -3.67
C ASP A 359 7.76 -7.41 -4.14
N GLU A 360 7.19 -8.51 -4.62
CA GLU A 360 5.77 -8.60 -4.98
C GLU A 360 4.85 -8.23 -3.81
N THR A 361 5.32 -8.32 -2.56
CA THR A 361 4.56 -7.86 -1.39
C THR A 361 4.37 -6.34 -1.32
N ARG A 362 5.11 -5.57 -2.14
CA ARG A 362 4.98 -4.11 -2.29
C ARG A 362 4.09 -3.68 -3.45
N ILE A 363 3.43 -4.61 -4.16
CA ILE A 363 2.48 -4.29 -5.24
C ILE A 363 1.47 -3.22 -4.81
N GLY A 364 0.87 -3.34 -3.62
CA GLY A 364 -0.09 -2.35 -3.14
C GLY A 364 0.51 -0.95 -2.92
N VAL A 365 1.81 -0.85 -2.64
CA VAL A 365 2.51 0.44 -2.53
C VAL A 365 2.71 1.04 -3.92
N LEU A 366 3.11 0.23 -4.90
CA LEU A 366 3.27 0.65 -6.30
C LEU A 366 1.94 1.08 -6.91
N GLU A 367 0.87 0.32 -6.68
CA GLU A 367 -0.48 0.65 -7.13
C GLU A 367 -0.96 1.97 -6.53
N ASN A 368 -0.85 2.13 -5.21
CA ASN A 368 -1.24 3.38 -4.54
C ASN A 368 -0.44 4.58 -5.07
N PHE A 369 0.87 4.43 -5.25
CA PHE A 369 1.69 5.48 -5.84
C PHE A 369 1.26 5.80 -7.26
N SER A 370 1.08 4.78 -8.12
CA SER A 370 0.66 4.95 -9.51
C SER A 370 -0.70 5.66 -9.62
N ASN A 371 -1.67 5.33 -8.76
CA ASN A 371 -2.97 5.99 -8.74
C ASN A 371 -2.86 7.46 -8.32
N GLN A 372 -2.05 7.77 -7.31
CA GLN A 372 -1.83 9.16 -6.88
C GLN A 372 -1.08 9.97 -7.94
N ALA A 373 -0.06 9.38 -8.56
CA ALA A 373 0.67 10.00 -9.67
C ALA A 373 -0.26 10.26 -10.86
N ALA A 374 -1.13 9.30 -11.20
CA ALA A 374 -2.08 9.45 -12.30
C ALA A 374 -3.03 10.62 -12.06
N LEU A 375 -3.68 10.66 -10.89
CA LEU A 375 -4.59 11.74 -10.51
C LEU A 375 -3.91 13.12 -10.56
N ALA A 376 -2.67 13.20 -10.10
CA ALA A 376 -1.95 14.46 -10.09
C ALA A 376 -1.54 14.95 -11.48
N ILE A 377 -1.01 14.06 -12.31
CA ILE A 377 -0.62 14.39 -13.69
C ILE A 377 -1.86 14.83 -14.47
N GLU A 378 -2.97 14.10 -14.34
CA GLU A 378 -4.24 14.45 -14.97
C GLU A 378 -4.77 15.80 -14.48
N SER A 379 -4.76 16.04 -13.16
CA SER A 379 -5.19 17.32 -12.60
C SER A 379 -4.36 18.48 -13.10
N ALA A 380 -3.04 18.32 -13.20
CA ALA A 380 -2.15 19.36 -13.70
C ALA A 380 -2.41 19.65 -15.19
N GLN A 381 -2.54 18.60 -16.01
CA GLN A 381 -2.86 18.74 -17.44
C GLN A 381 -4.20 19.45 -17.67
N LEU A 382 -5.23 19.09 -16.91
CA LEU A 382 -6.54 19.75 -16.98
C LEU A 382 -6.47 21.21 -16.55
N PHE A 383 -5.71 21.52 -15.50
CA PHE A 383 -5.51 22.89 -15.05
C PHE A 383 -4.82 23.75 -16.10
N GLU A 384 -3.77 23.24 -16.75
CA GLU A 384 -3.08 23.94 -17.84
C GLU A 384 -3.99 24.12 -19.07
N GLU A 385 -4.80 23.11 -19.42
CA GLU A 385 -5.78 23.20 -20.52
C GLU A 385 -6.82 24.30 -20.25
N ILE A 386 -7.37 24.36 -19.03
CA ILE A 386 -8.31 25.41 -18.61
C ILE A 386 -7.66 26.78 -18.66
N LYS A 387 -6.42 26.91 -18.16
CA LYS A 387 -5.68 28.17 -18.17
C LYS A 387 -5.47 28.68 -19.61
N ASN A 388 -5.06 27.80 -20.52
CA ASN A 388 -4.84 28.17 -21.92
C ASN A 388 -6.15 28.59 -22.61
N LYS A 389 -7.25 27.88 -22.35
CA LYS A 389 -8.58 28.25 -22.84
C LYS A 389 -9.05 29.59 -22.30
N ASN A 390 -8.81 29.90 -21.02
CA ASN A 390 -9.14 31.21 -20.45
C ASN A 390 -8.35 32.33 -21.13
N VAL A 391 -7.05 32.15 -21.38
CA VAL A 391 -6.24 33.15 -22.09
C VAL A 391 -6.76 33.37 -23.53
N GLU A 392 -7.16 32.31 -24.22
CA GLU A 392 -7.76 32.39 -25.54
C GLU A 392 -9.11 33.12 -25.53
N LEU A 393 -9.96 32.81 -24.54
CA LEU A 393 -11.25 33.48 -24.33
C LEU A 393 -11.09 34.97 -24.01
N GLU A 394 -10.17 35.33 -23.11
CA GLU A 394 -9.85 36.73 -22.77
C GLU A 394 -9.38 37.48 -24.02
N ARG A 395 -8.51 36.86 -24.83
CA ARG A 395 -8.03 37.46 -26.08
C ARG A 395 -9.17 37.65 -27.09
N ALA A 396 -10.03 36.65 -27.24
CA ALA A 396 -11.18 36.73 -28.14
C ALA A 396 -12.18 37.80 -27.68
N ASN A 397 -12.43 37.90 -26.37
CA ASN A 397 -13.33 38.90 -25.80
C ASN A 397 -12.77 40.33 -25.96
N LYS A 398 -11.45 40.51 -25.78
CA LYS A 398 -10.78 41.79 -26.04
C LYS A 398 -10.92 42.20 -27.51
N ILE A 399 -10.67 41.29 -28.45
CA ILE A 399 -10.83 41.56 -29.89
C ILE A 399 -12.29 41.90 -30.23
N LYS A 400 -13.26 41.17 -29.69
CA LYS A 400 -14.70 41.46 -29.84
C LYS A 400 -15.01 42.89 -29.38
N SER A 401 -14.50 43.27 -28.21
CA SER A 401 -14.76 44.58 -27.61
C SER A 401 -14.11 45.72 -28.39
N GLU A 402 -12.86 45.56 -28.81
CA GLU A 402 -12.16 46.53 -29.66
C GLU A 402 -12.86 46.71 -31.02
N PHE A 403 -13.27 45.60 -31.65
CA PHE A 403 -14.02 45.62 -32.91
C PHE A 403 -15.35 46.39 -32.77
N LEU A 404 -16.14 46.10 -31.73
CA LEU A 404 -17.41 46.79 -31.50
C LEU A 404 -17.22 48.29 -31.25
N ALA A 405 -16.19 48.68 -30.51
CA ALA A 405 -15.89 50.09 -30.25
C ALA A 405 -15.47 50.83 -31.53
N ILE A 406 -14.59 50.25 -32.33
CA ILE A 406 -14.11 50.84 -33.60
C ILE A 406 -15.28 50.95 -34.58
N MET A 407 -16.02 49.86 -34.81
CA MET A 407 -17.13 49.85 -35.76
C MET A 407 -18.23 50.85 -35.35
N SER A 408 -18.50 51.01 -34.04
CA SER A 408 -19.45 52.02 -33.56
C SER A 408 -19.01 53.45 -33.91
N HIS A 409 -17.73 53.77 -33.72
CA HIS A 409 -17.19 55.08 -34.06
C HIS A 409 -17.23 55.34 -35.58
N GLU A 410 -16.75 54.38 -36.37
CA GLU A 410 -16.71 54.50 -37.84
C GLU A 410 -18.10 54.57 -38.47
N LEU A 411 -19.13 53.99 -37.85
CA LEU A 411 -20.51 54.10 -38.31
C LEU A 411 -21.19 55.40 -37.83
N ARG A 412 -20.86 55.91 -36.63
CA ARG A 412 -21.45 57.13 -36.08
C ARG A 412 -21.12 58.35 -36.94
N THR A 413 -19.85 58.54 -37.31
CA THR A 413 -19.41 59.72 -38.06
C THR A 413 -20.15 59.94 -39.40
N PRO A 414 -20.23 58.96 -40.32
CA PRO A 414 -20.97 59.14 -41.56
C PRO A 414 -22.48 59.28 -41.31
N LEU A 415 -23.04 58.60 -40.31
CA LEU A 415 -24.47 58.70 -40.04
C LEU A 415 -24.87 60.06 -39.47
N THR A 416 -24.06 60.62 -38.56
CA THR A 416 -24.25 61.98 -38.06
C THR A 416 -24.16 63.01 -39.19
N ALA A 417 -23.25 62.80 -40.15
CA ALA A 417 -23.19 63.65 -41.34
C ALA A 417 -24.45 63.53 -42.22
N ILE A 418 -24.93 62.31 -42.47
CA ILE A 418 -26.17 62.06 -43.24
C ILE A 418 -27.37 62.75 -42.58
N ILE A 419 -27.53 62.58 -41.26
CA ILE A 419 -28.61 63.21 -40.50
C ILE A 419 -28.48 64.74 -40.55
N GLY A 420 -27.30 65.29 -40.24
CA GLY A 420 -27.10 66.74 -40.22
C GLY A 420 -27.31 67.40 -41.59
N PHE A 421 -26.85 66.79 -42.68
CA PHE A 421 -27.14 67.30 -44.03
C PHE A 421 -28.63 67.18 -44.39
N SER A 422 -29.30 66.11 -43.93
CA SER A 422 -30.74 65.93 -44.15
C SER A 422 -31.57 66.94 -43.36
N GLU A 423 -31.14 67.30 -42.14
CA GLU A 423 -31.75 68.37 -41.32
C GLU A 423 -31.57 69.74 -41.97
N LEU A 424 -30.37 70.07 -42.46
CA LEU A 424 -30.12 71.33 -43.17
C LEU A 424 -30.97 71.47 -44.44
N LEU A 425 -31.20 70.35 -45.16
CA LEU A 425 -32.12 70.32 -46.28
C LEU A 425 -33.57 70.53 -45.82
N MET A 426 -34.00 69.88 -44.72
CA MET A 426 -35.34 70.02 -44.14
C MET A 426 -35.65 71.46 -43.70
N GLU A 427 -34.65 72.17 -43.17
CA GLU A 427 -34.73 73.58 -42.77
C GLU A 427 -34.73 74.55 -43.98
N GLU A 428 -34.68 74.01 -45.21
CA GLU A 428 -34.68 74.76 -46.48
C GLU A 428 -33.51 75.75 -46.60
N VAL A 429 -32.43 75.56 -45.83
CA VAL A 429 -31.20 76.38 -45.86
C VAL A 429 -30.48 76.29 -47.20
N MET A 430 -30.67 75.17 -47.92
CA MET A 430 -30.08 74.92 -49.24
C MET A 430 -31.06 75.07 -50.41
N GLY A 431 -32.28 75.57 -50.17
CA GLY A 431 -33.32 75.77 -51.19
C GLY A 431 -34.70 75.26 -50.77
N GLU A 432 -35.74 75.67 -51.50
CA GLU A 432 -37.12 75.26 -51.25
C GLU A 432 -37.34 73.78 -51.59
N LEU A 433 -38.10 73.07 -50.74
CA LEU A 433 -38.46 71.67 -50.93
C LEU A 433 -39.97 71.50 -51.11
N ASN A 434 -40.36 70.60 -52.01
CA ASN A 434 -41.76 70.20 -52.14
C ASN A 434 -42.19 69.25 -51.00
N ALA A 435 -43.49 69.00 -50.87
CA ALA A 435 -44.04 68.18 -49.79
C ALA A 435 -43.50 66.73 -49.77
N GLU A 436 -43.34 66.10 -50.94
CA GLU A 436 -42.89 64.71 -51.07
C GLU A 436 -41.39 64.56 -50.71
N GLN A 437 -40.57 65.57 -51.04
CA GLN A 437 -39.17 65.65 -50.62
C GLN A 437 -39.03 65.81 -49.11
N LYS A 438 -39.90 66.63 -48.48
CA LYS A 438 -39.93 66.78 -47.03
C LYS A 438 -40.32 65.48 -46.34
N ASP A 439 -41.31 64.75 -46.84
CA ASP A 439 -41.69 63.46 -46.27
C ASP A 439 -40.58 62.41 -46.41
N SER A 440 -39.90 62.38 -47.57
CA SER A 440 -38.74 61.49 -47.79
C SER A 440 -37.57 61.80 -46.85
N LEU A 441 -37.24 63.08 -46.64
CA LEU A 441 -36.17 63.50 -45.72
C LEU A 441 -36.50 63.16 -44.26
N ARG A 442 -37.78 63.28 -43.84
CA ARG A 442 -38.20 62.85 -42.50
C ARG A 442 -37.93 61.38 -42.28
N GLU A 443 -38.19 60.55 -43.29
CA GLU A 443 -37.94 59.12 -43.22
C GLU A 443 -36.44 58.80 -43.16
N VAL A 444 -35.60 59.51 -43.92
CA VAL A 444 -34.13 59.38 -43.84
C VAL A 444 -33.61 59.76 -42.46
N ILE A 445 -34.06 60.88 -41.88
CA ILE A 445 -33.67 61.34 -40.54
C ILE A 445 -34.09 60.31 -39.48
N ASN A 446 -35.37 59.92 -39.46
CA ASN A 446 -35.88 58.94 -38.50
C ASN A 446 -35.12 57.60 -38.56
N ASN A 447 -34.82 57.10 -39.76
CA ASN A 447 -34.05 55.87 -39.94
C ASN A 447 -32.59 56.02 -39.49
N GLY A 448 -31.97 57.18 -39.74
CA GLY A 448 -30.64 57.51 -39.24
C GLY A 448 -30.58 57.54 -37.72
N GLU A 449 -31.49 58.26 -37.07
CA GLU A 449 -31.57 58.30 -35.60
C GLU A 449 -31.79 56.92 -34.99
N HIS A 450 -32.67 56.12 -35.60
CA HIS A 450 -32.94 54.75 -35.15
C HIS A 450 -31.70 53.85 -35.22
N LEU A 451 -30.92 53.93 -36.31
CA LEU A 451 -29.70 53.14 -36.46
C LEU A 451 -28.60 53.59 -35.48
N LEU A 452 -28.47 54.89 -35.21
CA LEU A 452 -27.58 55.40 -34.15
C LEU A 452 -27.95 54.84 -32.78
N HIS A 453 -29.24 54.83 -32.46
CA HIS A 453 -29.73 54.26 -31.20
C HIS A 453 -29.40 52.77 -31.08
N LEU A 454 -29.60 51.99 -32.14
CA LEU A 454 -29.25 50.56 -32.18
C LEU A 454 -27.74 50.33 -31.98
N ILE A 455 -26.91 51.10 -32.68
CA ILE A 455 -25.44 51.01 -32.55
C ILE A 455 -25.00 51.32 -31.11
N ASN A 456 -25.56 52.36 -30.49
CA ASN A 456 -25.26 52.71 -29.10
C ASN A 456 -25.72 51.62 -28.13
N SER A 457 -26.90 51.04 -28.35
CA SER A 457 -27.45 49.97 -27.51
C SER A 457 -26.57 48.71 -27.51
N ILE A 458 -26.01 48.34 -28.67
CA ILE A 458 -25.08 47.20 -28.79
C ILE A 458 -23.76 47.49 -28.06
N LEU A 459 -23.26 48.73 -28.14
CA LEU A 459 -22.04 49.14 -27.45
C LEU A 459 -22.22 49.12 -25.92
N ASP A 460 -23.36 49.60 -25.42
CA ASP A 460 -23.64 49.64 -23.99
C ASP A 460 -23.81 48.23 -23.41
N LEU A 461 -24.46 47.32 -24.15
CA LEU A 461 -24.52 45.91 -23.79
C LEU A 461 -23.12 45.27 -23.69
N ALA A 462 -22.26 45.53 -24.68
CA ALA A 462 -20.88 45.02 -24.69
C ALA A 462 -20.03 45.57 -23.53
N LYS A 463 -20.30 46.79 -23.04
CA LYS A 463 -19.62 47.33 -21.85
C LYS A 463 -20.08 46.67 -20.55
N VAL A 464 -21.37 46.35 -20.45
CA VAL A 464 -21.94 45.69 -19.25
C VAL A 464 -21.45 44.25 -19.14
N GLU A 465 -21.43 43.48 -20.23
CA GLU A 465 -20.89 42.11 -20.23
C GLU A 465 -19.43 42.07 -19.70
N ASN A 466 -18.62 43.09 -20.03
CA ASN A 466 -17.23 43.17 -19.59
C ASN A 466 -17.02 43.72 -18.17
N ALA A 467 -18.06 44.25 -17.52
CA ALA A 467 -17.98 44.78 -16.16
C ALA A 467 -18.46 43.78 -15.09
N VAL A 468 -18.98 42.62 -15.50
CA VAL A 468 -19.59 41.60 -14.63
C VAL A 468 -18.70 40.36 -14.46
N ASP A 469 -17.67 40.18 -15.29
CA ASP A 469 -16.55 39.24 -15.07
C ASP A 469 -15.37 39.96 -14.40
#